data_AF-A0A250KU07-F1
#
_entry.id   AF-A0A250KU07-F1
#
_cell.length_a   1.000
_cell.length_b   1.000
_cell.length_c   1.000
_cell.angle_alpha   90.00
_cell.angle_beta   90.00
_cell.angle_gamma   90.00
#
_symmetry.space_group_name_H-M   'P 1'
#
loop_
_entity.id
_entity.type
_entity.pdbx_description
1 polymer ?
#
loop_
_entity_poly.entity_id
_entity_poly.type
_entity_poly.pdbx_seq_one_letter_code
_entity_poly.pdbx_strand_id
1 'polypeptide(L)'
;MENDNGGLAQKDQVIETVIDIFVRVIGFIERENVSRSTNPAKDFHIDTDDLSLFIEEVEKHFHIGASQSEWFSIDGTIESVASLVLRHLSK
;
A
#
# COMPACT_ATOMS: atom_id res chain seq x y z
N MET A 1 -10.15 10.93 27.57
CA MET A 1 -9.13 10.10 26.88
C MET A 1 -9.86 9.45 25.73
N GLU A 2 -10.03 10.19 24.64
CA GLU A 2 -10.65 9.72 23.41
C GLU A 2 -9.74 10.15 22.27
N ASN A 3 -9.63 9.30 21.26
CA ASN A 3 -9.08 9.55 19.92
C ASN A 3 -7.68 9.02 19.56
N ASP A 4 -7.30 7.82 20.01
CA ASP A 4 -6.29 7.01 19.29
C ASP A 4 -6.91 5.90 18.41
N ASN A 5 -8.14 5.46 18.73
CA ASN A 5 -8.81 4.38 17.97
C ASN A 5 -9.25 4.79 16.56
N GLY A 6 -9.49 6.08 16.29
CA GLY A 6 -9.93 6.55 14.98
C GLY A 6 -8.83 6.50 13.92
N GLY A 7 -7.60 6.86 14.29
CA GLY A 7 -6.45 6.80 13.38
C GLY A 7 -5.98 5.38 13.11
N LEU A 8 -6.04 4.50 14.11
CA LEU A 8 -5.77 3.07 13.96
C LEU A 8 -6.77 2.39 13.01
N ALA A 9 -8.08 2.64 13.19
CA ALA A 9 -9.11 2.09 12.31
C ALA A 9 -8.98 2.59 10.86
N GLN A 10 -8.62 3.86 10.66
CA GLN A 10 -8.36 4.40 9.33
C GLN A 10 -7.13 3.75 8.68
N LYS A 11 -6.05 3.55 9.45
CA LYS A 11 -4.84 2.92 8.93
C LYS A 11 -5.07 1.47 8.54
N ASP A 12 -5.78 0.70 9.36
CA ASP A 12 -6.10 -0.68 9.03
C ASP A 12 -7.00 -0.76 7.78
N GLN A 13 -7.96 0.16 7.62
CA GLN A 13 -8.76 0.23 6.38
C GLN A 13 -7.92 0.53 5.14
N VAL A 14 -6.97 1.47 5.21
CA VAL A 14 -6.06 1.76 4.09
C VAL A 14 -5.17 0.55 3.79
N ILE A 15 -4.67 -0.15 4.80
CA ILE A 15 -3.88 -1.38 4.63
C ILE A 15 -4.70 -2.42 3.86
N GLU A 16 -5.93 -2.71 4.30
CA GLU A 16 -6.79 -3.69 3.64
C GLU A 16 -7.04 -3.33 2.18
N THR A 17 -7.37 -2.07 1.90
CA THR A 17 -7.55 -1.58 0.53
C THR A 17 -6.28 -1.72 -0.31
N VAL A 18 -5.10 -1.40 0.23
CA VAL A 18 -3.82 -1.56 -0.48
C VAL A 18 -3.55 -3.04 -0.80
N ILE A 19 -3.88 -3.95 0.12
CA ILE A 19 -3.77 -5.39 -0.14
C ILE A 19 -4.72 -5.80 -1.27
N ASP A 20 -5.97 -5.34 -1.24
CA ASP A 20 -6.95 -5.70 -2.28
C ASP A 20 -6.51 -5.19 -3.66
N ILE A 21 -5.95 -3.98 -3.73
CA ILE A 21 -5.35 -3.44 -4.98
C ILE A 21 -4.19 -4.33 -5.43
N PHE A 22 -3.28 -4.69 -4.51
CA PHE A 22 -2.13 -5.54 -4.83
C PHE A 22 -2.57 -6.88 -5.41
N VAL A 23 -3.45 -7.61 -4.73
CA VAL A 23 -3.98 -8.91 -5.17
C VAL A 23 -4.66 -8.81 -6.52
N ARG A 24 -5.47 -7.76 -6.73
CA ARG A 24 -6.18 -7.52 -8.00
C ARG A 24 -5.22 -7.23 -9.15
N VAL A 25 -4.18 -6.42 -8.92
CA VAL A 25 -3.20 -6.04 -9.95
C VAL A 25 -2.34 -7.24 -10.35
N ILE A 26 -1.85 -7.99 -9.36
CA ILE A 26 -0.96 -9.12 -9.62
C ILE A 26 -1.73 -10.33 -10.18
N GLY A 27 -2.96 -10.57 -9.71
CA GLY A 27 -3.87 -11.56 -10.30
C GLY A 27 -3.50 -13.04 -10.09
N PHE A 28 -2.28 -13.36 -9.63
CA PHE A 28 -1.83 -14.73 -9.35
C PHE A 28 -1.47 -14.99 -7.88
N ILE A 29 -1.62 -13.98 -6.99
CA ILE A 29 -1.41 -14.12 -5.55
C ILE A 29 -2.76 -14.13 -4.85
N GLU A 30 -3.01 -15.15 -4.02
CA GLU A 30 -4.21 -15.21 -3.20
C GLU A 30 -4.14 -14.24 -2.01
N ARG A 31 -5.28 -13.62 -1.70
CA ARG A 31 -5.40 -12.60 -0.63
C ARG A 31 -4.89 -13.09 0.72
N GLU A 32 -5.14 -14.34 1.06
CA GLU A 32 -4.71 -14.96 2.34
C GLU A 32 -3.19 -15.05 2.51
N ASN A 33 -2.42 -14.98 1.42
CA ASN A 33 -0.97 -14.99 1.46
C ASN A 33 -0.37 -13.60 1.69
N VAL A 34 -1.20 -12.55 1.69
CA VAL A 34 -0.73 -11.16 1.82
C VAL A 34 -1.11 -10.58 3.18
N SER A 35 -0.13 -9.95 3.82
CA SER A 35 -0.28 -9.28 5.11
C SER A 35 0.30 -7.87 5.06
N ARG A 36 0.08 -7.09 6.12
CA ARG A 36 0.63 -5.73 6.25
C ARG A 36 2.17 -5.67 6.19
N SER A 37 2.85 -6.74 6.61
CA SER A 37 4.32 -6.81 6.59
C SER A 37 4.89 -7.34 5.28
N THR A 38 4.03 -7.79 4.35
CA THR A 38 4.46 -8.30 3.05
C THR A 38 5.18 -7.19 2.27
N ASN A 39 6.36 -7.52 1.73
CA ASN A 39 7.07 -6.73 0.74
C ASN A 39 6.93 -7.42 -0.63
N PRO A 40 6.10 -6.90 -1.56
CA PRO A 40 5.87 -7.52 -2.87
C PRO A 40 7.14 -7.90 -3.65
N ALA A 41 8.14 -7.02 -3.67
CA ALA A 41 9.39 -7.23 -4.41
C ALA A 41 10.25 -8.35 -3.79
N LYS A 42 10.25 -8.47 -2.46
CA LYS A 42 11.12 -9.43 -1.75
C LYS A 42 10.46 -10.77 -1.48
N ASP A 43 9.20 -10.77 -1.10
CA ASP A 43 8.50 -11.96 -0.63
C ASP A 43 7.87 -12.76 -1.79
N PHE A 44 7.47 -12.05 -2.84
CA PHE A 44 6.84 -12.65 -4.02
C PHE A 44 7.64 -12.47 -5.32
N HIS A 45 8.78 -11.79 -5.25
CA HIS A 45 9.64 -11.51 -6.41
C HIS A 45 8.89 -10.82 -7.56
N ILE A 46 7.94 -9.94 -7.24
CA ILE A 46 7.22 -9.14 -8.22
C ILE A 46 8.21 -8.21 -8.93
N ASP A 47 8.14 -8.17 -10.27
CA ASP A 47 9.04 -7.38 -11.07
C ASP A 47 8.69 -5.88 -11.06
N THR A 48 9.58 -5.07 -11.62
CA THR A 48 9.45 -3.61 -11.61
C THR A 48 8.21 -3.11 -12.37
N ASP A 49 7.78 -3.81 -13.42
CA ASP A 49 6.66 -3.36 -14.26
C ASP A 49 5.34 -3.58 -13.52
N ASP A 50 5.17 -4.75 -12.90
CA ASP A 50 4.03 -5.07 -12.05
C ASP A 50 3.98 -4.19 -10.79
N LEU A 51 5.14 -3.90 -10.17
CA LEU A 51 5.23 -2.98 -9.04
C LEU A 51 4.85 -1.55 -9.44
N SER A 52 5.24 -1.12 -10.63
CA SER A 52 4.89 0.21 -11.14
C SER A 52 3.38 0.32 -11.37
N LEU A 53 2.75 -0.72 -11.93
CA LEU A 53 1.30 -0.78 -12.10
C LEU A 53 0.57 -0.79 -10.75
N PHE A 54 1.08 -1.54 -9.77
CA PHE A 54 0.54 -1.56 -8.41
C PHE A 54 0.56 -0.16 -7.78
N ILE A 55 1.70 0.55 -7.88
CA ILE A 55 1.85 1.92 -7.39
C ILE A 55 0.84 2.85 -8.07
N GLU A 56 0.73 2.79 -9.40
CA GLU A 56 -0.19 3.62 -10.17
C GLU A 56 -1.66 3.40 -9.74
N GLU A 57 -2.06 2.15 -9.53
CA GLU A 57 -3.43 1.83 -9.11
C GLU A 57 -3.71 2.25 -7.65
N VAL A 58 -2.71 2.20 -6.76
CA VAL A 58 -2.81 2.79 -5.41
C VAL A 58 -3.02 4.30 -5.50
N GLU A 59 -2.21 5.00 -6.29
CA GLU A 59 -2.32 6.45 -6.46
C GLU A 59 -3.69 6.86 -7.01
N LYS A 60 -4.16 6.17 -8.06
CA LYS A 60 -5.50 6.39 -8.63
C LYS A 60 -6.61 6.13 -7.63
N HIS A 61 -6.56 5.03 -6.88
CA HIS A 61 -7.62 4.68 -5.93
C HIS A 61 -7.78 5.76 -4.86
N PHE A 62 -6.66 6.21 -4.27
CA PHE A 62 -6.67 7.21 -3.20
C PHE A 62 -6.65 8.66 -3.69
N HIS A 63 -6.60 8.88 -5.01
CA HIS A 63 -6.51 10.21 -5.62
C HIS A 63 -5.31 11.02 -5.10
N ILE A 64 -4.16 10.35 -4.96
CA ILE A 64 -2.91 10.97 -4.52
C ILE A 64 -1.89 10.98 -5.67
N GLY A 65 -0.88 11.83 -5.57
CA GLY A 65 0.31 11.78 -6.40
C GLY A 65 1.54 11.94 -5.51
N ALA A 66 2.26 10.84 -5.29
CA ALA A 66 3.50 10.86 -4.53
C ALA A 66 4.69 10.95 -5.49
N SER A 67 5.72 11.67 -5.08
CA SER A 67 6.94 11.77 -5.87
C SER A 67 7.69 10.44 -5.90
N GLN A 68 8.49 10.23 -6.95
CA GLN A 68 9.36 9.06 -7.04
C GLN A 68 10.32 8.96 -5.82
N SER A 69 10.78 10.09 -5.28
CA SER A 69 11.59 10.11 -4.06
C SER A 69 10.83 9.66 -2.81
N GLU A 70 9.53 9.96 -2.72
CA GLU A 70 8.69 9.48 -1.62
C GLU A 70 8.52 7.95 -1.69
N TRP A 71 8.28 7.42 -2.89
CA TRP A 71 8.21 5.97 -3.13
C TRP A 71 9.53 5.26 -2.83
N PHE A 72 10.67 5.82 -3.20
CA PHE A 72 11.98 5.24 -2.87
C PHE A 72 12.38 5.40 -1.39
N SER A 73 11.68 6.24 -0.62
CA SER A 73 11.99 6.46 0.79
C SER A 73 11.38 5.41 1.74
N ILE A 74 10.42 4.62 1.27
CA ILE A 74 9.76 3.58 2.06
C ILE A 74 10.41 2.21 1.87
N ASP A 75 10.20 1.31 2.82
CA ASP A 75 10.77 -0.05 2.77
C ASP A 75 10.07 -1.00 1.78
N GLY A 76 8.95 -0.56 1.18
CA GLY A 76 8.17 -1.30 0.19
C GLY A 76 7.19 -2.33 0.78
N THR A 77 7.01 -2.38 2.10
CA THR A 77 5.94 -3.18 2.71
C THR A 77 4.55 -2.58 2.44
N ILE A 78 3.51 -3.41 2.43
CA ILE A 78 2.11 -2.95 2.34
C ILE A 78 1.82 -1.87 3.40
N GLU A 79 2.30 -2.05 4.63
CA GLU A 79 2.13 -1.07 5.70
C GLU A 79 2.83 0.26 5.41
N SER A 80 4.02 0.26 4.81
CA SER A 80 4.72 1.50 4.48
C SER A 80 4.09 2.21 3.27
N VAL A 81 3.55 1.46 2.31
CA VAL A 81 2.69 2.00 1.23
C VAL A 81 1.45 2.67 1.83
N ALA A 82 0.71 1.99 2.71
CA ALA A 82 -0.46 2.55 3.38
C ALA A 82 -0.11 3.79 4.23
N SER A 83 1.05 3.77 4.89
CA SER A 83 1.52 4.92 5.66
C SER A 83 1.88 6.11 4.77
N LEU A 84 2.41 5.88 3.56
CA LEU A 84 2.61 6.95 2.57
C LEU A 84 1.26 7.51 2.10
N VAL A 85 0.29 6.66 1.78
CA VAL A 85 -1.07 7.09 1.40
C VAL A 85 -1.69 8.00 2.46
N LEU A 86 -1.67 7.59 3.73
CA LEU A 86 -2.22 8.38 4.84
C LEU A 86 -1.55 9.75 4.97
N ARG A 87 -0.23 9.85 4.75
CA ARG A 87 0.49 11.13 4.74
C ARG A 87 -0.01 12.08 3.66
N HIS A 88 -0.53 11.57 2.54
CA HIS A 88 -1.12 12.40 1.48
C HIS A 88 -2.59 12.73 1.74
N LEU A 89 -3.36 11.81 2.31
CA LEU A 89 -4.76 12.05 2.66
C LEU A 89 -4.95 13.04 3.83
N SER A 90 -3.91 13.24 4.62
CA SER A 90 -3.91 14.17 5.77
C SER A 90 -3.45 15.59 5.42
N LYS A 91 -3.12 15.86 4.15
CA LYS A 91 -2.71 17.18 3.63
C LYS A 91 -3.93 17.93 3.12
#